data_AF-A0A914Y1L0-F1
#
_entry.id   AF-A0A914Y1L0-F1
#
_cell.length_a   1.000
_cell.length_b   1.000
_cell.length_c   1.000
_cell.angle_alpha   90.00
_cell.angle_beta   90.00
_cell.angle_gamma   90.00
#
_symmetry.space_group_name_H-M   'P 1'
#
loop_
_entity.id
_entity.type
_entity.pdbx_description
1 polymer ?
#
loop_
_entity_poly.entity_id
_entity_poly.type
_entity_poly.pdbx_seq_one_letter_code
_entity_poly.pdbx_strand_id
1 'polypeptide(L)'
;MLQYGLQKKRIVEIRLAFCGISLFVVLLLNNIVQLMTCYGAYFNSRNINLIVNDLSYPVIDLLYSITPSALIFTSTEIQRQLTPCIPRTTSPRVFLVQSGIDNRTTTTNFRTQSNIVS
;
A
#
# COMPACT_ATOMS: atom_id res chain seq x y z
N MET A 1 15.67 -14.98 15.59
CA MET A 1 14.24 -14.65 15.34
C MET A 1 13.82 -13.27 15.86
N LEU A 2 14.23 -12.83 17.05
CA LEU A 2 13.82 -11.51 17.63
C LEU A 2 14.21 -10.28 16.78
N GLN A 3 15.40 -10.31 16.16
CA GLN A 3 15.90 -9.23 15.29
C GLN A 3 15.00 -8.96 14.06
N TYR A 4 14.35 -9.99 13.53
CA TYR A 4 13.46 -9.86 12.36
C TYR A 4 12.15 -9.13 12.70
N GLY A 5 11.63 -9.31 13.92
CA GLY A 5 10.40 -8.65 14.37
C GLY A 5 10.58 -7.14 14.58
N LEU A 6 11.73 -6.72 15.12
CA LEU A 6 12.08 -5.31 15.33
C LEU A 6 12.24 -4.54 14.01
N GLN A 7 12.88 -5.15 13.01
CA GLN A 7 13.04 -4.54 11.69
C GLN A 7 11.70 -4.33 10.99
N LYS A 8 10.80 -5.32 11.08
CA LYS A 8 9.46 -5.23 10.49
C LYS A 8 8.63 -4.11 11.13
N LYS A 9 8.71 -3.96 12.46
CA LYS A 9 8.03 -2.89 13.20
C LYS A 9 8.52 -1.49 12.76
N ARG A 10 9.83 -1.29 12.66
CA ARG A 10 10.42 -0.02 12.20
C ARG A 10 9.99 0.37 10.79
N ILE A 11 9.93 -0.59 9.86
CA ILE A 11 9.49 -0.32 8.48
C ILE A 11 8.03 0.13 8.44
N VAL A 12 7.16 -0.48 9.24
CA VAL A 12 5.74 -0.08 9.34
C VAL A 12 5.62 1.33 9.92
N GLU A 13 6.38 1.64 10.97
CA GLU A 13 6.39 2.98 11.58
C GLU A 13 6.86 4.07 10.59
N ILE A 14 7.91 3.82 9.80
CA ILE A 14 8.38 4.75 8.77
C ILE A 14 7.33 4.95 7.67
N ARG A 15 6.69 3.87 7.21
CA ARG A 15 5.63 3.95 6.20
C ARG A 15 4.42 4.73 6.71
N LEU A 16 4.05 4.53 7.98
CA LEU A 16 2.97 5.25 8.63
C LEU A 16 3.31 6.73 8.78
N ALA A 17 4.53 7.06 9.21
CA ALA A 17 5.00 8.43 9.32
C ALA A 17 5.00 9.14 7.96
N PHE A 18 5.50 8.48 6.91
CA PHE A 18 5.48 9.01 5.55
C PHE A 18 4.04 9.27 5.07
N CYS A 19 3.14 8.30 5.25
CA CYS A 19 1.72 8.46 4.91
C CYS A 19 1.08 9.63 5.67
N GLY A 20 1.36 9.76 6.97
CA GLY A 20 0.85 10.84 7.80
C GLY A 20 1.35 12.21 7.35
N ILE A 21 2.63 12.33 7.01
CA ILE A 21 3.22 13.58 6.49
C ILE A 21 2.60 13.93 5.13
N SER A 22 2.45 12.96 4.22
CA SER A 22 1.81 13.21 2.93
C SER A 22 0.37 13.69 3.08
N LEU A 23 -0.42 13.05 3.95
CA LEU A 23 -1.79 13.49 4.26
C LEU A 23 -1.81 14.90 4.87
N PHE A 24 -0.90 15.18 5.80
CA PHE A 24 -0.78 16.48 6.43
C PHE A 24 -0.49 17.59 5.40
N VAL A 25 0.42 17.36 4.46
CA VAL A 25 0.75 18.33 3.42
C VAL A 25 -0.45 18.62 2.51
N VAL A 26 -1.18 17.59 2.07
CA VAL A 26 -2.36 17.77 1.21
C VAL A 26 -3.49 18.49 1.95
N LEU A 27 -3.74 18.15 3.21
CA LEU A 27 -4.73 18.83 4.04
C LEU A 27 -4.35 20.29 4.32
N LEU A 28 -3.06 20.57 4.51
CA LEU A 28 -2.55 21.92 4.70
C LEU A 28 -2.75 22.78 3.44
N LEU A 29 -2.45 22.25 2.25
CA LEU A 29 -2.75 22.91 0.98
C LEU A 29 -4.24 23.19 0.80
N ASN A 30 -5.09 22.22 1.11
CA ASN A 30 -6.54 22.40 1.09
C ASN A 30 -7.01 23.52 2.02
N ASN A 31 -6.43 23.62 3.22
CA ASN A 31 -6.77 24.69 4.16
C ASN A 31 -6.33 26.07 3.64
N ILE A 32 -5.16 26.18 3.00
CA ILE A 32 -4.68 27.42 2.37
C ILE A 32 -5.65 27.91 1.28
N VAL A 33 -6.14 27.00 0.42
CA VAL A 33 -7.14 27.34 -0.61
C VAL A 33 -8.42 27.89 0.03
N GLN A 34 -8.91 27.25 1.08
CA GLN A 34 -10.11 27.70 1.81
C GLN A 34 -9.90 29.08 2.45
N LEU A 35 -8.73 29.32 3.04
CA LEU A 35 -8.39 30.62 3.62
C LEU A 35 -8.33 31.72 2.55
N MET A 36 -7.72 31.43 1.39
CA MET A 36 -7.68 32.36 0.26
C MET A 36 -9.07 32.62 -0.33
N THR A 37 -9.94 31.61 -0.34
CA THR A 37 -11.36 31.77 -0.72
C THR A 37 -12.06 32.76 0.20
N CYS A 38 -11.88 32.59 1.51
CA CYS A 38 -12.46 33.50 2.52
C CYS A 38 -11.91 34.92 2.37
N TYR A 39 -10.59 35.05 2.14
CA TYR A 39 -9.94 36.34 1.91
C TYR A 39 -10.46 37.04 0.66
N GLY A 40 -10.55 36.32 -0.48
CA GLY A 40 -11.09 36.86 -1.72
C GLY A 40 -12.55 37.29 -1.60
N ALA A 41 -13.36 36.55 -0.84
CA ALA A 41 -14.74 36.92 -0.51
C ALA A 41 -14.82 38.18 0.36
N TYR A 42 -13.97 38.31 1.37
CA TYR A 42 -13.96 39.46 2.28
C TYR A 42 -13.57 40.77 1.57
N PHE A 43 -12.57 40.73 0.68
CA PHE A 43 -12.10 41.90 -0.07
C PHE A 43 -12.86 42.12 -1.40
N ASN A 44 -13.83 41.26 -1.72
CA ASN A 44 -14.58 41.25 -2.98
C ASN A 44 -13.67 41.31 -4.22
N SER A 45 -12.49 40.69 -4.14
CA SER A 45 -11.47 40.79 -5.17
C SER A 45 -11.62 39.67 -6.19
N ARG A 46 -12.16 40.02 -7.36
CA ARG A 46 -12.45 39.07 -8.45
C ARG A 46 -11.22 38.29 -8.90
N ASN A 47 -10.05 38.92 -8.91
CA ASN A 47 -8.79 38.29 -9.33
C ASN A 47 -8.34 37.20 -8.37
N ILE A 48 -8.51 37.41 -7.05
CA ILE A 48 -8.16 36.42 -6.04
C ILE A 48 -9.09 35.22 -6.15
N ASN A 49 -10.39 35.45 -6.31
CA ASN A 49 -11.36 34.36 -6.47
C ASN A 49 -11.10 33.51 -7.73
N LEU A 50 -10.69 34.13 -8.84
CA LEU A 50 -10.33 33.40 -10.06
C LEU A 50 -9.08 32.52 -9.86
N ILE A 51 -8.02 33.06 -9.26
CA ILE A 51 -6.78 32.31 -8.97
C ILE A 51 -7.07 31.15 -8.01
N VAL A 52 -7.86 31.40 -6.96
CA VAL A 52 -8.24 30.39 -5.98
C VAL A 52 -9.06 29.28 -6.63
N ASN A 53 -10.01 29.62 -7.50
CA ASN A 53 -10.79 28.64 -8.24
C ASN A 53 -9.89 27.74 -9.09
N ASP A 54 -8.95 28.30 -9.83
CA ASP A 54 -8.00 27.52 -10.64
C ASP A 54 -7.08 26.64 -9.77
N LEU A 55 -6.66 27.14 -8.60
CA LEU A 55 -5.84 26.39 -7.65
C LEU A 55 -6.61 25.29 -6.91
N SER A 56 -7.94 25.41 -6.80
CA SER A 56 -8.80 24.47 -6.08
C SER A 56 -8.83 23.10 -6.77
N TYR A 57 -8.90 23.08 -8.10
CA TYR A 57 -9.00 21.85 -8.88
C TYR A 57 -7.86 20.84 -8.61
N PRO A 58 -6.57 21.20 -8.76
CA PRO A 58 -5.48 20.25 -8.50
C PRO A 58 -5.39 19.83 -7.03
N VAL A 59 -5.78 20.72 -6.09
CA VAL A 59 -5.77 20.40 -4.65
C VAL A 59 -6.86 19.39 -4.31
N ILE A 60 -8.04 19.54 -4.91
CA ILE A 60 -9.14 18.59 -4.78
C ILE A 60 -8.78 17.23 -5.40
N ASP A 61 -8.17 17.22 -6.59
CA ASP A 61 -7.69 15.99 -7.22
C ASP A 61 -6.64 15.26 -6.36
N LEU A 62 -5.72 16.01 -5.74
CA LEU A 62 -4.76 15.46 -4.77
C LEU A 62 -5.46 14.90 -3.53
N LEU A 63 -6.49 15.56 -3.02
CA LEU A 63 -7.24 15.13 -1.84
C LEU A 63 -8.02 13.83 -2.11
N TYR A 64 -8.64 13.70 -3.28
CA TYR A 64 -9.36 12.49 -3.65
C TYR A 64 -8.43 11.35 -4.04
N SER A 65 -7.25 11.61 -4.60
CA SER A 65 -6.26 10.57 -4.93
C SER A 65 -5.45 10.07 -3.72
N ILE A 66 -5.25 10.90 -2.69
CA ILE A 66 -4.49 10.50 -1.51
C ILE A 66 -5.28 9.56 -0.58
N THR A 67 -6.60 9.64 -0.58
CA THR A 67 -7.47 8.83 0.29
C THR A 67 -7.36 7.31 0.01
N PRO A 68 -7.53 6.82 -1.24
CA PRO A 68 -7.30 5.41 -1.55
C PRO A 68 -5.82 5.03 -1.40
N SER A 69 -4.90 5.94 -1.70
CA SER A 69 -3.46 5.70 -1.55
C SER A 69 -3.06 5.49 -0.09
N ALA A 70 -3.56 6.32 0.82
CA ALA A 70 -3.33 6.20 2.25
C ALA A 70 -3.87 4.87 2.81
N LEU A 71 -5.08 4.47 2.41
CA LEU A 71 -5.65 3.17 2.77
C LEU A 71 -4.79 1.99 2.33
N ILE A 72 -4.26 2.05 1.11
CA ILE A 72 -3.34 1.04 0.59
C ILE A 72 -2.06 1.02 1.43
N PHE A 73 -1.49 2.16 1.81
CA PHE A 73 -0.24 2.18 2.59
C PHE A 73 -0.42 1.75 4.06
N THR A 74 -1.55 2.07 4.67
CA THR A 74 -1.79 1.79 6.11
C THR A 74 -2.37 0.40 6.37
N SER A 75 -3.22 -0.13 5.48
CA SER A 75 -3.88 -1.42 5.71
C SER A 75 -3.17 -2.59 5.05
N THR A 76 -2.55 -3.43 5.88
CA THR A 76 -1.91 -4.69 5.46
C THR A 76 -2.93 -5.65 4.82
N GLU A 77 -4.19 -5.63 5.28
CA GLU A 77 -5.23 -6.52 4.75
C GLU A 77 -5.69 -6.08 3.35
N ILE A 78 -5.80 -4.78 3.09
CA ILE A 78 -6.10 -4.25 1.76
C ILE A 78 -4.95 -4.57 0.79
N GLN A 79 -3.69 -4.44 1.21
CA GLN A 79 -2.54 -4.87 0.39
C GLN A 79 -2.60 -6.36 0.05
N ARG A 80 -2.99 -7.20 1.01
CA ARG A 80 -3.12 -8.65 0.81
C ARG A 80 -4.18 -9.00 -0.24
N GLN A 81 -5.29 -8.27 -0.24
CA GLN A 81 -6.38 -8.48 -1.20
C GLN A 81 -6.13 -7.84 -2.57
N LEU A 82 -5.35 -6.75 -2.65
CA LEU A 82 -5.01 -6.10 -3.93
C LEU A 82 -3.88 -6.80 -4.68
N THR A 83 -2.95 -7.46 -3.99
CA THR A 83 -1.80 -8.14 -4.62
C THR A 83 -2.19 -9.14 -5.72
N PRO A 84 -3.23 -9.99 -5.57
CA PRO A 84 -3.67 -10.88 -6.66
C PRO A 84 -4.45 -10.16 -7.78
N CYS A 85 -5.00 -8.98 -7.52
CA CYS A 85 -5.78 -8.20 -8.49
C CYS A 85 -4.91 -7.37 -9.45
N ILE A 86 -3.63 -7.16 -9.11
CA ILE A 86 -2.66 -6.53 -10.01
C ILE A 86 -2.14 -7.63 -10.94
N PRO A 87 -2.48 -7.64 -12.24
CA PRO A 87 -1.94 -8.62 -13.17
C PRO A 87 -0.44 -8.42 -13.24
N ARG A 88 0.31 -9.31 -12.58
CA ARG A 88 1.74 -9.40 -12.80
C ARG A 88 1.94 -9.82 -14.24
N THR A 89 2.50 -8.94 -15.06
CA THR A 89 3.09 -9.27 -16.36
C THR A 89 4.33 -10.16 -16.23
N THR A 90 4.44 -10.93 -15.15
CA THR A 90 5.47 -11.93 -14.95
C THR A 90 4.95 -13.24 -15.50
N SER A 91 5.45 -13.57 -16.69
CA SER A 91 5.38 -14.85 -17.38
C SER A 91 4.92 -16.04 -16.51
N PRO A 92 3.88 -16.79 -16.91
CA PRO A 92 3.25 -17.87 -16.13
C PRO A 92 4.12 -19.12 -15.89
N ARG A 93 5.43 -19.07 -16.10
CA ARG A 93 6.31 -20.25 -16.04
C ARG A 93 6.81 -20.65 -14.66
N VAL A 94 6.71 -19.79 -13.64
CA VAL A 94 7.26 -20.12 -12.30
C VAL A 94 6.19 -20.72 -11.37
N PHE A 95 4.91 -20.41 -11.57
CA PHE A 95 3.84 -20.91 -10.70
C PHE A 95 3.55 -22.41 -10.90
N LEU A 96 3.82 -22.95 -12.09
CA LEU A 96 3.69 -24.39 -12.39
C LEU A 96 4.83 -25.24 -11.80
N VAL A 97 5.95 -24.65 -11.40
CA VAL A 97 7.05 -25.40 -10.77
C VAL A 97 6.78 -25.60 -9.27
N GLN A 98 6.13 -24.65 -8.61
CA GLN A 98 5.81 -24.78 -7.19
C GLN A 98 4.62 -25.72 -6.93
N SER A 99 3.59 -25.71 -7.80
CA SER A 99 2.43 -26.62 -7.68
C SER A 99 2.72 -28.07 -8.08
N GLY A 100 3.85 -28.33 -8.76
CA GLY A 100 4.30 -29.68 -9.12
C GLY A 100 5.27 -30.33 -8.12
N ILE A 101 5.82 -29.57 -7.16
CA ILE A 101 6.80 -30.08 -6.19
C ILE A 101 6.16 -30.45 -4.84
N ASP A 102 5.02 -29.87 -4.49
CA ASP A 102 4.34 -30.13 -3.21
C ASP A 102 3.59 -31.48 -3.13
N ASN A 103 3.54 -32.27 -4.22
CA ASN A 103 2.92 -33.60 -4.21
C ASN A 103 3.92 -34.75 -4.03
N ARG A 104 5.18 -34.49 -3.68
CA ARG A 104 6.20 -35.55 -3.56
C ARG A 104 7.03 -35.47 -2.29
N THR A 105 6.38 -35.42 -1.13
CA THR A 105 6.99 -35.94 0.11
C THR A 105 5.92 -36.15 1.18
N THR A 106 5.50 -37.41 1.37
CA THR A 106 5.34 -38.10 2.66
C THR A 106 4.53 -39.38 2.43
N THR A 107 5.22 -40.54 2.42
CA THR A 107 4.94 -41.77 3.19
C THR A 107 5.57 -42.97 2.47
N THR A 108 6.72 -43.44 2.96
CA THR A 108 7.03 -44.88 3.15
C THR A 108 8.40 -45.01 3.83
N ASN A 109 8.40 -44.91 5.15
CA ASN A 109 9.39 -45.59 5.99
C ASN A 109 8.62 -46.60 6.84
N PHE A 110 8.57 -47.85 6.37
CA PHE A 110 8.27 -49.03 7.18
C PHE A 110 8.79 -50.25 6.40
N ARG A 111 9.98 -50.76 6.77
CA ARG A 111 10.15 -52.10 7.34
C ARG A 111 11.64 -52.48 7.39
N THR A 112 12.08 -52.63 8.62
CA THR A 112 13.35 -53.12 9.15
C THR A 112 13.76 -54.50 8.60
N GLN A 113 15.08 -54.71 8.58
CA GLN A 113 15.83 -55.97 8.52
C GLN A 113 15.07 -57.26 8.92
N SER A 114 15.30 -58.36 8.19
CA SER A 114 15.77 -59.65 8.75
C SER A 114 15.69 -60.78 7.71
N ASN A 115 16.77 -61.59 7.66
CA ASN A 115 16.85 -63.02 7.35
C ASN A 115 17.60 -63.48 6.08
N ILE A 116 18.78 -64.00 6.41
CA ILE A 116 19.62 -65.04 5.82
C ILE A 116 18.83 -66.37 5.69
N VAL A 117 19.31 -67.26 4.81
CA VAL A 117 19.02 -68.72 4.63
C VAL A 117 17.76 -68.99 3.80
N SER A 118 17.80 -69.73 2.68
CA SER A 118 18.56 -70.95 2.34
C SER A 118 18.96 -70.98 0.87
#